data_AF-A0A6P9B8N6-F1
#
_entry.id   AF-A0A6P9B8N6-F1
#
_cell.length_a   1.000
_cell.length_b   1.000
_cell.length_c   1.000
_cell.angle_alpha   90.00
_cell.angle_beta   90.00
_cell.angle_gamma   90.00
#
_symmetry.space_group_name_H-M   'P 1'
#
loop_
_entity.id
_entity.type
_entity.pdbx_description
1 polymer ?
#
loop_
_entity_poly.entity_id
_entity_poly.type
_entity_poly.pdbx_seq_one_letter_code
_entity_poly.pdbx_strand_id
1 'polypeptide(L)'
;KPQSLQLFFFCLISYKLAVTKRKENEPFSTTAYNQVDPWNPPVAFADFINNESIVNEDLVAWINAGFLHIPHAEDIPNTATLGNVVGFFLRPYNYFDDDPSMYSPDSVYFNYPQDPTSCEVNQLACLAKVASCLPIFPPFTYEGFQNVTIF
;
A
#
# COMPACT_ATOMS: atom_id res chain seq x y z
N LYS A 1 5.48 15.86 -31.66
CA LYS A 1 4.89 15.94 -30.30
C LYS A 1 4.91 14.53 -29.71
N PRO A 2 5.93 14.14 -28.93
CA PRO A 2 6.26 12.72 -28.66
C PRO A 2 5.71 12.16 -27.34
N GLN A 3 4.84 12.87 -26.62
CA GLN A 3 4.25 12.39 -25.35
C GLN A 3 3.28 11.21 -25.49
N SER A 4 2.90 10.83 -26.71
CA SER A 4 2.02 9.68 -26.98
C SER A 4 2.71 8.32 -26.83
N LEU A 5 4.04 8.26 -27.00
CA LEU A 5 4.74 6.97 -27.02
C LEU A 5 4.74 6.28 -25.66
N GLN A 6 4.86 7.03 -24.56
CA GLN A 6 5.12 6.47 -23.22
C GLN A 6 3.95 5.64 -22.66
N LEU A 7 2.73 5.83 -23.17
CA LEU A 7 1.54 5.08 -22.76
C LEU A 7 1.49 3.64 -23.29
N PHE A 8 2.20 3.32 -24.38
CA PHE A 8 2.25 1.95 -24.89
C PHE A 8 3.15 1.00 -24.07
N PHE A 9 4.01 1.55 -23.21
CA PHE A 9 5.11 0.81 -22.55
C PHE A 9 4.65 -0.05 -21.36
N PHE A 10 3.48 0.26 -20.78
CA PHE A 10 2.91 -0.45 -19.64
C PHE A 10 1.40 -0.52 -19.81
N CYS A 11 0.91 -1.55 -20.50
CA CYS A 11 -0.52 -1.70 -20.79
C CYS A 11 -1.41 -1.71 -19.53
N LEU A 12 -0.86 -2.11 -18.38
CA LEU A 12 -1.54 -2.00 -17.08
C LEU A 12 -2.01 -0.56 -16.75
N ILE A 13 -1.34 0.48 -17.27
CA ILE A 13 -1.69 1.90 -17.02
C ILE A 13 -3.02 2.29 -17.66
N SER A 14 -3.48 1.56 -18.67
CA SER A 14 -4.81 1.79 -19.26
C SER A 14 -5.96 1.35 -18.35
N TYR A 15 -5.69 0.59 -17.29
CA TYR A 15 -6.70 0.05 -16.37
C TYR A 15 -6.51 0.59 -14.96
N LYS A 16 -7.58 1.12 -14.35
CA LYS A 16 -7.56 1.45 -12.91
C LYS A 16 -7.56 0.18 -12.06
N LEU A 17 -8.35 -0.80 -12.49
CA LEU A 17 -8.49 -2.13 -11.90
C LEU A 17 -8.76 -3.11 -13.04
N ALA A 18 -8.11 -4.26 -12.99
CA ALA A 18 -8.41 -5.42 -13.82
C ALA A 18 -8.42 -6.67 -12.93
N VAL A 19 -9.30 -7.63 -13.25
CA VAL A 19 -9.39 -8.90 -12.54
C VAL A 19 -9.22 -10.02 -13.55
N THR A 20 -8.27 -10.91 -13.31
CA THR A 20 -7.95 -12.04 -14.20
C THR A 20 -7.96 -13.34 -13.42
N LYS A 21 -8.08 -14.47 -14.13
CA LYS A 21 -7.86 -15.79 -13.55
C LYS A 21 -6.37 -15.96 -13.25
N ARG A 22 -6.05 -16.51 -12.07
CA ARG A 22 -4.66 -16.78 -11.64
C ARG A 22 -4.05 -17.89 -12.49
N LYS A 23 -2.87 -17.65 -13.07
CA LYS A 23 -2.12 -18.66 -13.84
C LYS A 23 -0.62 -18.58 -13.55
N GLU A 24 0.05 -19.72 -13.52
CA GLU A 24 1.50 -19.80 -13.27
C GLU A 24 2.34 -19.20 -14.41
N ASN A 25 1.80 -19.16 -15.63
CA ASN A 25 2.43 -18.55 -16.80
C ASN A 25 2.19 -17.02 -16.90
N GLU A 26 1.39 -16.44 -16.01
CA GLU A 26 1.12 -15.00 -15.92
C GLU A 26 1.57 -14.43 -14.54
N PRO A 27 2.84 -14.64 -14.11
CA PRO A 27 3.26 -14.31 -12.74
C PRO A 27 3.49 -12.81 -12.50
N PHE A 28 3.76 -12.03 -13.55
CA PHE A 28 4.09 -10.61 -13.47
C PHE A 28 3.37 -9.84 -14.58
N SER A 29 3.00 -8.58 -14.30
CA SER A 29 2.39 -7.67 -15.28
C SER A 29 3.40 -6.95 -16.18
N THR A 30 4.70 -7.06 -15.86
CA THR A 30 5.82 -6.44 -16.61
C THR A 30 7.13 -7.18 -16.32
N THR A 31 8.15 -6.92 -17.12
CA THR A 31 9.54 -7.36 -16.87
C THR A 31 10.52 -6.18 -16.95
N ALA A 32 11.76 -6.37 -16.50
CA ALA A 32 12.82 -5.37 -16.69
C ALA A 32 13.12 -5.11 -18.18
N TYR A 33 12.92 -6.10 -19.05
CA TYR A 33 13.20 -6.00 -20.48
C TYR A 33 12.15 -5.19 -21.25
N ASN A 34 10.95 -4.99 -20.68
CA ASN A 34 9.93 -4.12 -21.27
C ASN A 34 10.41 -2.66 -21.40
N GLN A 35 11.40 -2.24 -20.60
CA GLN A 35 12.01 -0.90 -20.72
C GLN A 35 12.92 -0.79 -21.95
N VAL A 36 13.53 -1.90 -22.37
CA VAL A 36 14.52 -1.94 -23.45
C VAL A 36 13.85 -2.05 -24.81
N ASP A 37 12.92 -2.99 -24.98
CA ASP A 37 12.10 -3.13 -26.18
C ASP A 37 10.60 -3.08 -25.81
N PRO A 38 10.01 -1.87 -25.83
CA PRO A 38 8.60 -1.67 -25.52
C PRO A 38 7.67 -1.98 -26.69
N TRP A 39 8.18 -2.07 -27.92
CA TRP A 39 7.36 -2.32 -29.11
C TRP A 39 7.04 -3.81 -29.26
N ASN A 40 7.94 -4.66 -28.76
CA ASN A 40 7.74 -6.10 -28.68
C ASN A 40 8.05 -6.58 -27.25
N PRO A 41 7.21 -6.23 -26.26
CA PRO A 41 7.49 -6.53 -24.86
C PRO A 41 7.39 -8.05 -24.61
N PRO A 42 8.33 -8.65 -23.87
CA PRO A 42 8.26 -10.07 -23.50
C PRO A 42 7.01 -10.43 -22.69
N VAL A 43 6.44 -9.47 -21.96
CA VAL A 43 5.19 -9.61 -21.21
C VAL A 43 4.28 -8.43 -21.53
N ALA A 44 3.10 -8.71 -22.06
CA ALA A 44 2.05 -7.72 -22.33
C ALA A 44 0.82 -7.99 -21.47
N PHE A 45 0.51 -7.08 -20.54
CA PHE A 45 -0.63 -7.24 -19.63
C PHE A 45 -1.99 -7.35 -20.36
N ALA A 46 -2.11 -6.76 -21.56
CA ALA A 46 -3.32 -6.88 -22.39
C ALA A 46 -3.73 -8.33 -22.63
N ASP A 47 -2.76 -9.23 -22.77
CA ASP A 47 -2.97 -10.62 -23.14
C ASP A 47 -3.66 -11.41 -22.01
N PHE A 48 -3.60 -10.91 -20.77
CA PHE A 48 -4.23 -11.56 -19.62
C PHE A 48 -5.75 -11.33 -19.62
N ILE A 49 -6.24 -10.34 -20.38
CA ILE A 49 -7.67 -10.03 -20.53
C ILE A 49 -8.17 -10.70 -21.82
N ASN A 50 -8.45 -11.99 -21.73
CA ASN A 50 -8.71 -12.85 -22.89
C ASN A 50 -10.10 -13.51 -22.87
N ASN A 51 -11.11 -12.82 -22.30
CA ASN A 51 -12.51 -13.28 -22.23
C ASN A 51 -12.71 -14.65 -21.52
N GLU A 52 -11.81 -14.99 -20.60
CA GLU A 52 -11.97 -16.14 -19.72
C GLU A 52 -13.05 -15.90 -18.66
N SER A 53 -13.69 -16.99 -18.19
CA SER A 53 -14.62 -16.92 -17.06
C SER A 53 -13.87 -16.60 -15.78
N ILE A 54 -14.42 -15.67 -15.00
CA ILE A 54 -13.93 -15.27 -13.67
C ILE A 54 -14.84 -15.74 -12.53
N VAL A 55 -15.88 -16.53 -12.84
CA VAL A 55 -16.87 -16.99 -11.85
C VAL A 55 -16.35 -18.24 -11.15
N ASN A 56 -16.22 -18.18 -9.81
CA ASN A 56 -15.75 -19.29 -8.95
C ASN A 56 -14.37 -19.84 -9.32
N GLU A 57 -13.47 -18.95 -9.72
CA GLU A 57 -12.09 -19.27 -10.07
C GLU A 57 -11.12 -18.68 -9.04
N ASP A 58 -9.86 -19.09 -9.12
CA ASP A 58 -8.76 -18.38 -8.44
C ASP A 58 -8.48 -17.07 -9.19
N LEU A 59 -8.60 -15.94 -8.51
CA LEU A 59 -8.59 -14.60 -9.12
C LEU A 59 -7.42 -13.76 -8.61
N VAL A 60 -6.87 -12.95 -9.52
CA VAL A 60 -5.89 -11.91 -9.21
C VAL A 60 -6.46 -10.55 -9.58
N ALA A 61 -6.40 -9.61 -8.64
CA ALA A 61 -6.75 -8.21 -8.87
C ALA A 61 -5.50 -7.38 -9.12
N TRP A 62 -5.44 -6.71 -10.27
CA TRP A 62 -4.36 -5.83 -10.69
C TRP A 62 -4.83 -4.39 -10.56
N ILE A 63 -4.18 -3.62 -9.69
CA ILE A 63 -4.59 -2.26 -9.33
C ILE A 63 -3.52 -1.28 -9.79
N ASN A 64 -3.95 -0.22 -10.47
CA ASN A 64 -3.09 0.91 -10.81
C ASN A 64 -3.47 2.13 -9.98
N ALA A 65 -2.50 2.68 -9.27
CA ALA A 65 -2.64 3.93 -8.52
C ALA A 65 -1.49 4.87 -8.90
N GLY A 66 -1.85 6.10 -9.29
CA GLY A 66 -0.90 7.11 -9.72
C GLY A 66 -1.56 8.49 -9.80
N PHE A 67 -0.75 9.51 -10.06
CA PHE A 67 -1.20 10.90 -10.13
C PHE A 67 -0.41 11.67 -11.19
N LEU A 68 -0.95 12.80 -11.62
CA LEU A 68 -0.24 13.75 -12.47
C LEU A 68 0.63 14.65 -11.58
N HIS A 69 1.95 14.62 -11.78
CA HIS A 69 2.86 15.54 -11.11
C HIS A 69 3.25 16.68 -12.05
N ILE A 70 2.83 17.90 -11.73
CA ILE A 70 3.33 19.14 -12.34
C ILE A 70 4.28 19.77 -11.31
N PRO A 71 5.61 19.71 -11.53
CA PRO A 71 6.55 20.24 -10.55
C PRO A 71 6.35 21.74 -10.31
N HIS A 72 6.50 22.16 -9.05
CA HIS A 72 6.41 23.56 -8.65
C HIS A 72 7.53 23.95 -7.68
N ALA A 73 7.62 25.23 -7.29
CA ALA A 73 8.77 25.78 -6.57
C ALA A 73 9.02 25.10 -5.21
N GLU A 74 7.94 24.68 -4.54
CA GLU A 74 7.96 23.99 -3.26
C GLU A 74 8.48 22.53 -3.35
N ASP A 75 8.71 21.99 -4.56
CA ASP A 75 9.36 20.68 -4.76
C ASP A 75 10.89 20.74 -4.61
N ILE A 76 11.47 21.93 -4.39
CA ILE A 76 12.92 22.11 -4.20
C ILE A 76 13.23 22.18 -2.69
N PRO A 77 14.19 21.40 -2.16
CA PRO A 77 15.14 20.52 -2.86
C PRO A 77 14.62 19.11 -3.16
N ASN A 78 13.53 18.69 -2.50
CA ASN A 78 12.91 17.39 -2.67
C ASN A 78 11.39 17.52 -2.68
N THR A 79 10.72 16.73 -3.50
CA THR A 79 9.26 16.59 -3.49
C THR A 79 8.79 16.07 -2.13
N ALA A 80 7.90 16.82 -1.49
CA ALA A 80 7.36 16.44 -0.18
C ALA A 80 6.47 15.20 -0.29
N THR A 81 6.43 14.35 0.74
CA THR A 81 5.57 13.16 0.77
C THR A 81 4.09 13.50 1.01
N LEU A 82 3.82 14.63 1.66
CA LEU A 82 2.46 15.09 1.97
C LEU A 82 1.68 15.31 0.68
N GLY A 83 0.55 14.63 0.53
CA GLY A 83 -0.31 14.71 -0.66
C GLY A 83 0.13 13.85 -1.84
N ASN A 84 1.36 13.31 -1.83
CA ASN A 84 1.90 12.43 -2.89
C ASN A 84 1.74 10.94 -2.57
N VAL A 85 0.85 10.59 -1.64
CA VAL A 85 0.56 9.21 -1.26
C VAL A 85 -0.55 8.65 -2.16
N VAL A 86 -0.28 7.53 -2.83
CA VAL A 86 -1.25 6.79 -3.63
C VAL A 86 -1.28 5.32 -3.21
N GLY A 87 -2.44 4.70 -3.28
CA GLY A 87 -2.63 3.31 -2.88
C GLY A 87 -4.10 2.89 -2.93
N PHE A 88 -4.39 1.76 -2.31
CA PHE A 88 -5.75 1.22 -2.18
C PHE A 88 -5.91 0.53 -0.83
N PHE A 89 -7.15 0.29 -0.42
CA PHE A 89 -7.49 -0.45 0.78
C PHE A 89 -8.26 -1.72 0.41
N LEU A 90 -7.88 -2.84 1.02
CA LEU A 90 -8.71 -4.04 1.05
C LEU A 90 -9.52 -3.99 2.34
N ARG A 91 -10.84 -3.90 2.22
CA ARG A 91 -11.76 -3.82 3.36
C ARG A 91 -12.65 -5.06 3.36
N PRO A 92 -12.83 -5.73 4.51
CA PRO A 92 -13.78 -6.82 4.61
C PRO A 92 -15.19 -6.30 4.30
N TYR A 93 -15.95 -7.06 3.51
CA TYR A 93 -17.33 -6.76 3.17
C TYR A 93 -18.15 -8.04 3.28
N ASN A 94 -18.98 -8.15 4.33
CA ASN A 94 -19.70 -9.37 4.70
C ASN A 94 -18.80 -10.61 4.85
N TYR A 95 -17.54 -10.41 5.24
CA TYR A 95 -16.58 -11.50 5.49
C TYR A 95 -16.66 -12.01 6.94
N PHE A 96 -16.96 -11.12 7.89
CA PHE A 96 -17.15 -11.41 9.30
C PHE A 96 -18.62 -11.21 9.69
N ASP A 97 -19.07 -11.85 10.76
CA ASP A 97 -20.44 -11.71 11.29
C ASP A 97 -20.66 -10.34 11.97
N ASP A 98 -19.60 -9.75 12.51
CA ASP A 98 -19.55 -8.44 13.14
C ASP A 98 -18.18 -7.77 12.92
N ASP A 99 -18.00 -6.54 13.42
CA ASP A 99 -16.71 -5.84 13.33
C ASP A 99 -15.68 -6.50 14.27
N PRO A 100 -14.56 -7.05 13.76
CA PRO A 100 -13.53 -7.66 14.60
C PRO A 100 -12.95 -6.71 15.65
N SER A 101 -13.04 -5.39 15.45
CA SER A 101 -12.56 -4.40 16.42
C SER A 101 -13.32 -4.43 17.76
N MET A 102 -14.53 -5.00 17.78
CA MET A 102 -15.34 -5.18 18.99
C MET A 102 -14.68 -6.07 20.05
N TYR A 103 -13.81 -6.99 19.63
CA TYR A 103 -13.07 -7.89 20.53
C TYR A 103 -11.66 -7.39 20.83
N SER A 104 -11.35 -6.13 20.50
CA SER A 104 -10.03 -5.55 20.77
C SER A 104 -9.76 -5.51 22.28
N PRO A 105 -8.61 -6.02 22.75
CA PRO A 105 -8.21 -5.91 24.15
C PRO A 105 -7.99 -4.46 24.59
N ASP A 106 -7.77 -3.55 23.63
CA ASP A 106 -7.57 -2.12 23.84
C ASP A 106 -8.89 -1.33 23.77
N SER A 107 -10.04 -2.00 23.60
CA SER A 107 -11.34 -1.34 23.62
C SER A 107 -11.68 -0.82 25.03
N VAL A 108 -12.24 0.39 25.10
CA VAL A 108 -12.60 1.04 26.37
C VAL A 108 -14.09 1.35 26.37
N TYR A 109 -14.78 0.85 27.38
CA TYR A 109 -16.21 1.08 27.57
C TYR A 109 -16.58 1.14 29.06
N PHE A 110 -17.36 2.14 29.45
CA PHE A 110 -17.92 2.26 30.79
C PHE A 110 -19.25 3.03 30.75
N ASN A 111 -20.16 2.68 31.65
CA ASN A 111 -21.48 3.27 31.79
C ASN A 111 -21.48 4.47 32.75
N TYR A 112 -22.52 5.32 32.67
CA TYR A 112 -22.69 6.51 33.52
C TYR A 112 -22.54 6.29 35.05
N PRO A 113 -23.06 5.22 35.68
CA PRO A 113 -22.89 5.02 37.12
C PRO A 113 -21.50 4.51 37.52
N GLN A 114 -20.63 4.15 36.57
CA GLN A 114 -19.29 3.64 36.85
C GLN A 114 -18.27 4.79 36.95
N ASP A 115 -17.27 4.63 37.80
CA ASP A 115 -16.19 5.61 37.94
C ASP A 115 -15.16 5.47 36.81
N PRO A 116 -15.04 6.44 35.89
CA PRO A 116 -14.09 6.38 34.78
C PRO A 116 -12.62 6.54 35.22
N THR A 117 -12.38 6.92 36.48
CA THR A 117 -11.04 7.09 37.06
C THR A 117 -10.50 5.81 37.71
N SER A 118 -11.32 4.76 37.80
CA SER A 118 -10.89 3.45 38.31
C SER A 118 -10.22 2.60 37.22
N CYS A 119 -9.05 2.02 37.52
CA CYS A 119 -8.33 1.13 36.61
C CYS A 119 -9.09 -0.18 36.31
N GLU A 120 -9.95 -0.63 37.24
CA GLU A 120 -10.75 -1.84 37.05
C GLU A 120 -11.82 -1.67 35.95
N VAL A 121 -12.24 -0.43 35.71
CA VAL A 121 -13.30 -0.07 34.75
C VAL A 121 -12.69 0.51 33.46
N ASN A 122 -11.64 1.31 33.59
CA ASN A 122 -11.00 2.00 32.49
C ASN A 122 -9.48 1.79 32.55
N GLN A 123 -8.95 0.99 31.62
CA GLN A 123 -7.52 0.71 31.54
C GLN A 123 -6.67 1.99 31.32
N LEU A 124 -7.23 3.03 30.70
CA LEU A 124 -6.54 4.31 30.53
C LEU A 124 -6.28 5.02 31.87
N ALA A 125 -7.09 4.75 32.90
CA ALA A 125 -6.92 5.37 34.22
C ALA A 125 -5.64 4.90 34.94
N CYS A 126 -5.12 3.72 34.59
CA CYS A 126 -3.85 3.21 35.12
C CYS A 126 -2.66 3.40 34.19
N LEU A 127 -2.85 4.03 33.03
CA LEU A 127 -1.77 4.22 32.05
C LEU A 127 -0.58 4.97 32.66
N ALA A 128 -0.84 5.98 33.51
CA ALA A 128 0.21 6.71 34.22
C ALA A 128 1.02 5.86 35.22
N LYS A 129 0.44 4.75 35.74
CA LYS A 129 1.13 3.81 36.64
C LYS A 129 1.81 2.67 35.88
N VAL A 130 1.20 2.18 34.81
CA VAL A 130 1.64 0.98 34.08
C VAL A 130 2.62 1.30 32.97
N ALA A 131 2.47 2.44 32.28
CA ALA A 131 3.29 2.84 31.13
C ALA A 131 4.27 3.98 31.46
N SER A 132 4.71 4.10 32.73
CA SER A 132 5.59 5.18 33.17
C SER A 132 7.06 4.99 32.74
N CYS A 133 7.44 3.80 32.30
CA CYS A 133 8.81 3.50 31.89
C CYS A 133 9.02 3.84 30.40
N LEU A 134 9.78 4.89 30.13
CA LEU A 134 10.30 5.17 28.79
C LEU A 134 11.57 4.31 28.58
N PRO A 135 11.69 3.56 27.47
CA PRO A 135 12.93 2.87 27.17
C PRO A 135 14.07 3.87 26.93
N ILE A 136 15.29 3.48 27.26
CA ILE A 136 16.49 4.22 26.84
C ILE A 136 16.70 3.90 25.36
N PHE A 137 16.51 4.90 24.50
CA PHE A 137 16.76 4.74 23.07
C PHE A 137 18.27 4.65 22.81
N PRO A 138 18.72 3.66 22.01
CA PRO A 138 20.11 3.65 21.55
C PRO A 138 20.37 4.92 20.72
N PRO A 139 21.61 5.44 20.71
CA PRO A 139 21.97 6.52 19.81
C PRO A 139 21.76 6.06 18.36
N PHE A 140 21.28 6.98 17.52
CA PHE A 140 21.09 6.72 16.10
C PHE A 140 22.42 6.33 15.44
N THR A 141 22.39 5.25 14.64
CA THR A 141 23.51 4.79 13.83
C THR A 141 23.12 4.76 12.35
N TYR A 142 24.00 5.23 11.48
CA TYR A 142 23.84 5.18 10.02
C TYR A 142 25.01 4.42 9.41
N GLU A 143 24.72 3.33 8.68
CA GLU A 143 25.75 2.44 8.11
C GLU A 143 26.46 3.03 6.87
N GLY A 144 26.12 4.26 6.48
CA GLY A 144 26.81 4.94 5.38
C GLY A 144 26.41 4.42 4.01
N PHE A 145 27.28 4.67 3.03
CA PHE A 145 27.12 4.23 1.65
C PHE A 145 28.09 3.07 1.37
N GLN A 146 27.64 2.05 0.64
CA GLN A 146 28.51 0.98 0.18
C GLN A 146 29.38 1.49 -0.98
N ASN A 147 30.70 1.25 -0.90
CA ASN A 147 31.68 1.52 -1.97
C ASN A 147 31.60 2.93 -2.59
N VAL A 148 31.72 3.98 -1.79
CA VAL A 148 31.98 5.32 -2.34
C VAL A 148 33.41 5.35 -2.86
N THR A 149 33.60 4.94 -4.11
CA THR A 149 34.79 5.33 -4.87
C THR A 149 34.69 6.84 -5.07
N ILE A 150 35.37 7.59 -4.19
CA ILE A 150 35.55 9.02 -4.38
C ILE A 150 36.36 9.15 -5.69
N PHE A 151 35.73 9.69 -6.73
CA PHE A 151 36.40 10.06 -7.98
C PHE A 151 37.38 11.20 -7.75
#